data_AF-A7EP10-F1
#
_entry.id   AF-A7EP10-F1
#
_cell.length_a   1.000
_cell.length_b   1.000
_cell.length_c   1.000
_cell.angle_alpha   90.00
_cell.angle_beta   90.00
_cell.angle_gamma   90.00
#
_symmetry.space_group_name_H-M   'P 1'
#
loop_
_entity.id
_entity.type
_entity.pdbx_description
1 polymer ?
#
loop_
_entity_poly.entity_id
_entity_poly.type
_entity_poly.pdbx_seq_one_letter_code
_entity_poly.pdbx_strand_id
1 'polypeptide(L)'
;MPPQPRILLLGGHGKVSLHMTPKILARSWSLISLIRNEGHKGDILEAAKKAEELKSEGTEVGKLEFLVRSLEEVGCVRDAREILEEARPDWVVWCAGAGGKGDKSRTYAIDQNACIHFIRASISTPSISKFLLVSALICRRSRAPWWTDEDWNYVERVNREVLSDYYNAKLKADQVMIHGTKLSSGIYRDN
;
A
#
# COMPACT_ATOMS: atom_id res chain seq x y z
N MET A 1 1.04 27.48 -4.94
CA MET A 1 1.26 26.02 -5.13
C MET A 1 0.04 25.29 -4.58
N PRO A 2 -0.38 24.16 -5.17
CA PRO A 2 -1.35 23.29 -4.50
C PRO A 2 -0.77 22.85 -3.14
N PRO A 3 -1.61 22.61 -2.12
CA PRO A 3 -1.16 22.16 -0.81
C PRO A 3 -0.38 20.84 -0.94
N GLN A 4 0.70 20.70 -0.17
CA GLN A 4 1.49 19.47 -0.11
C GLN A 4 0.65 18.38 0.55
N PRO A 5 0.42 17.23 -0.11
CA PRO A 5 -0.44 16.19 0.43
C PRO A 5 0.18 15.54 1.68
N ARG A 6 -0.70 15.14 2.59
CA ARG A 6 -0.42 14.23 3.70
C ARG A 6 -0.77 12.80 3.28
N ILE A 7 0.24 11.94 3.26
CA ILE A 7 0.12 10.56 2.76
C ILE A 7 0.14 9.59 3.94
N LEU A 8 -0.88 8.74 4.03
CA LEU A 8 -0.84 7.55 4.89
C LEU A 8 -0.30 6.36 4.10
N LEU A 9 0.85 5.85 4.51
CA LEU A 9 1.49 4.67 3.93
C LEU A 9 1.26 3.46 4.83
N LEU A 10 0.37 2.57 4.39
CA LEU A 10 0.00 1.34 5.08
C LEU A 10 1.04 0.25 4.78
N GLY A 11 1.73 -0.24 5.80
CA GLY A 11 2.84 -1.18 5.64
C GLY A 11 4.19 -0.47 5.45
N GLY A 12 4.47 0.51 6.29
CA GLY A 12 5.60 1.45 6.15
C GLY A 12 7.01 0.84 6.15
N HIS A 13 7.18 -0.38 6.67
CA HIS A 13 8.47 -1.10 6.70
C HIS A 13 8.65 -2.11 5.56
N GLY A 14 7.63 -2.30 4.72
CA GLY A 14 7.76 -3.16 3.54
C GLY A 14 8.87 -2.66 2.61
N LYS A 15 9.51 -3.56 1.85
CA LYS A 15 10.60 -3.21 0.93
C LYS A 15 10.21 -2.07 -0.02
N VAL A 16 9.02 -2.16 -0.63
CA VAL A 16 8.48 -1.11 -1.50
C VAL A 16 8.34 0.23 -0.74
N SER A 17 7.79 0.21 0.48
CA SER A 17 7.61 1.38 1.34
C SER A 17 8.94 2.05 1.72
N LEU A 18 10.00 1.27 1.97
CA LEU A 18 11.34 1.81 2.25
C LEU A 18 11.92 2.54 1.05
N HIS A 19 11.64 2.08 -0.18
CA HIS A 19 12.03 2.80 -1.40
C HIS A 19 11.13 4.02 -1.70
N MET A 20 9.86 3.97 -1.31
CA MET A 20 8.91 5.09 -1.50
C MET A 20 9.17 6.23 -0.53
N THR A 21 9.52 5.92 0.73
CA THR A 21 9.73 6.90 1.82
C THR A 21 10.59 8.09 1.39
N PRO A 22 11.86 7.91 0.93
CA PRO A 22 12.69 9.05 0.55
C PRO A 22 12.16 9.82 -0.66
N LYS A 23 11.49 9.14 -1.61
CA LYS A 23 10.91 9.79 -2.80
C LYS A 23 9.71 10.67 -2.47
N ILE A 24 8.91 10.27 -1.49
CA ILE A 24 7.78 11.06 -1.00
C ILE A 24 8.31 12.30 -0.25
N LEU A 25 9.24 12.09 0.69
CA LEU A 25 9.80 13.17 1.50
C LEU A 25 10.60 14.18 0.67
N ALA A 26 11.31 13.75 -0.38
CA ALA A 26 12.04 14.63 -1.29
C ALA A 26 11.14 15.61 -2.07
N ARG A 27 9.82 15.38 -2.10
CA ARG A 27 8.83 16.29 -2.69
C ARG A 27 8.27 17.30 -1.68
N SER A 28 8.87 17.38 -0.49
CA SER A 28 8.37 18.14 0.66
C SER A 28 7.01 17.66 1.19
N TRP A 29 6.57 16.45 0.86
CA TRP A 29 5.25 15.93 1.27
C TRP A 29 5.28 15.33 2.67
N SER A 30 4.16 15.41 3.40
CA SER A 30 4.06 14.77 4.71
C SER A 30 3.74 13.29 4.56
N LEU A 31 4.46 12.42 5.26
CA LEU A 31 4.30 10.98 5.25
C LEU A 31 4.02 10.46 6.66
N ILE A 32 2.93 9.71 6.81
CA ILE A 32 2.62 8.92 7.99
C ILE A 32 2.90 7.47 7.64
N SER A 33 3.90 6.89 8.27
CA SER A 33 4.28 5.50 8.08
C SER A 33 3.56 4.63 9.10
N LEU A 34 2.54 3.88 8.65
CA LEU A 34 1.83 2.94 9.52
C LEU A 34 2.62 1.63 9.59
N ILE A 35 3.04 1.28 10.81
CA ILE A 35 3.88 0.13 11.11
C ILE A 35 3.25 -0.73 12.21
N ARG A 36 3.53 -2.04 12.16
CA ARG A 36 2.99 -2.99 13.14
C ARG A 36 3.61 -2.83 14.54
N ASN A 37 4.88 -2.41 14.62
CA ASN A 37 5.60 -2.26 15.89
C ASN A 37 6.68 -1.17 15.78
N GLU A 38 7.10 -0.68 16.93
CA GLU A 38 8.11 0.39 17.09
C GLU A 38 9.49 0.04 16.51
N GLY A 39 9.88 -1.24 16.51
CA GLY A 39 11.20 -1.70 16.05
C GLY A 39 11.48 -1.40 14.57
N HIS A 40 10.45 -1.16 13.77
CA HIS A 40 10.61 -0.82 12.36
C HIS A 40 11.05 0.63 12.11
N LYS A 41 10.96 1.52 13.11
CA LYS A 41 11.24 2.96 12.92
C LYS A 41 12.67 3.23 12.45
N GLY A 42 13.64 2.48 12.96
CA GLY A 42 15.05 2.66 12.64
C GLY A 42 15.34 2.59 11.14
N ASP A 43 14.88 1.52 10.49
CA ASP A 43 15.10 1.32 9.05
C ASP A 43 14.36 2.37 8.19
N ILE A 44 13.19 2.83 8.65
CA ILE A 44 12.42 3.86 7.93
C ILE A 44 13.11 5.23 8.06
N LEU A 45 13.64 5.55 9.24
CA LEU A 45 14.45 6.77 9.45
C LEU A 45 15.71 6.73 8.60
N GLU A 46 16.38 5.58 8.51
CA GLU A 46 17.55 5.41 7.64
C GLU A 46 17.19 5.59 6.16
N ALA A 47 16.09 4.98 5.72
CA ALA A 47 15.59 5.19 4.36
C ALA A 47 15.24 6.66 4.09
N ALA A 48 14.67 7.37 5.08
CA ALA A 48 14.27 8.76 4.96
C ALA A 48 15.44 9.73 4.75
N LYS A 49 16.65 9.43 5.26
CA LYS A 49 17.85 10.27 5.06
C LYS A 49 18.16 10.51 3.59
N LYS A 50 17.87 9.53 2.72
CA LYS A 50 18.07 9.64 1.27
C LYS A 50 17.19 10.70 0.61
N ALA A 51 16.18 11.23 1.31
CA ALA A 51 15.35 12.32 0.80
C ALA A 51 16.17 13.59 0.54
N GLU A 52 17.21 13.86 1.35
CA GLU A 52 18.07 15.04 1.19
C GLU A 52 18.85 15.04 -0.13
N GLU A 53 19.29 13.86 -0.56
CA GLU A 53 19.99 13.69 -1.84
C GLU A 53 19.05 13.79 -3.05
N LEU A 54 17.77 13.45 -2.86
CA LEU A 54 16.77 13.38 -3.92
C LEU A 54 15.94 14.66 -4.08
N LYS A 55 15.99 15.58 -3.12
CA LYS A 55 15.18 16.80 -3.15
C LYS A 55 15.67 17.78 -4.22
N SER A 56 14.78 18.65 -4.66
CA SER A 56 15.16 19.74 -5.57
C SER A 56 15.92 20.82 -4.80
N GLU A 57 16.86 21.50 -5.46
CA GLU A 57 17.60 22.61 -4.86
C GLU A 57 16.65 23.69 -4.32
N GLY A 58 16.92 24.18 -3.11
CA GLY A 58 16.10 25.18 -2.44
C GLY A 58 14.77 24.67 -1.85
N THR A 59 14.55 23.35 -1.80
CA THR A 59 13.37 22.75 -1.14
C THR A 59 13.71 22.08 0.18
N GLU A 60 12.75 22.05 1.09
CA GLU A 60 12.84 21.33 2.37
C GLU A 60 12.37 19.88 2.21
N VAL A 61 12.90 18.98 3.03
CA VAL A 61 12.36 17.62 3.11
C VAL A 61 11.00 17.61 3.81
N GLY A 62 10.15 16.69 3.39
CA GLY A 62 8.84 16.48 3.97
C GLY A 62 8.90 15.98 5.41
N LYS A 63 7.78 16.08 6.12
CA LYS A 63 7.65 15.60 7.50
C LYS A 63 7.38 14.09 7.52
N LEU A 64 8.11 13.34 8.33
CA LEU A 64 7.84 11.93 8.62
C LEU A 64 7.21 11.76 10.00
N GLU A 65 6.10 11.04 10.05
CA GLU A 65 5.39 10.64 11.26
C GLU A 65 5.17 9.12 11.27
N PHE A 66 4.91 8.56 12.44
CA PHE A 66 4.66 7.13 12.60
C PHE A 66 3.31 6.89 13.27
N LEU A 67 2.62 5.86 12.80
CA LEU A 67 1.41 5.35 13.45
C LEU A 67 1.59 3.85 13.72
N VAL A 68 1.62 3.46 14.99
CA VAL A 68 1.82 2.05 15.38
C VAL A 68 0.47 1.37 15.56
N ARG A 69 0.08 0.57 14.58
CA ARG A 69 -1.17 -0.19 14.54
C ARG A 69 -0.95 -1.50 13.79
N SER A 70 -1.57 -2.58 14.26
CA SER A 70 -1.58 -3.84 13.52
C SER A 70 -2.71 -3.84 12.51
N LEU A 71 -2.38 -4.02 11.22
CA LEU A 71 -3.41 -4.17 10.19
C LEU A 71 -4.19 -5.49 10.32
N GLU A 72 -3.67 -6.45 11.09
CA GLU A 72 -4.35 -7.71 11.40
C GLU A 72 -5.56 -7.50 12.34
N GLU A 73 -5.61 -6.36 13.05
CA GLU A 73 -6.71 -5.99 13.96
C GLU A 73 -7.84 -5.24 13.24
N VAL A 74 -7.69 -4.95 11.94
CA VAL A 74 -8.70 -4.24 11.14
C VAL A 74 -9.71 -5.25 10.61
N GLY A 75 -10.75 -5.50 11.40
CA GLY A 75 -11.80 -6.48 11.12
C GLY A 75 -12.99 -5.92 10.35
N CYS A 76 -13.17 -4.60 10.31
CA CYS A 76 -14.26 -3.96 9.60
C CYS A 76 -13.92 -2.55 9.06
N VAL A 77 -14.87 -1.95 8.34
CA VAL A 77 -14.72 -0.59 7.75
C VAL A 77 -14.61 0.49 8.84
N ARG A 78 -15.22 0.29 10.01
CA ARG A 78 -15.12 1.25 11.14
C ARG A 78 -13.69 1.31 11.66
N ASP A 79 -13.05 0.17 11.87
CA ASP A 79 -11.67 0.11 12.38
C ASP A 79 -10.69 0.80 11.41
N ALA A 80 -10.88 0.61 10.09
CA ALA A 80 -10.12 1.33 9.08
C ALA A 80 -10.39 2.85 9.11
N ARG A 81 -11.64 3.26 9.34
CA ARG A 81 -12.02 4.68 9.45
C ARG A 81 -11.37 5.35 10.65
N GLU A 82 -11.33 4.71 11.81
CA GLU A 82 -10.68 5.24 13.01
C GLU A 82 -9.20 5.57 12.75
N ILE A 83 -8.49 4.69 12.04
CA ILE A 83 -7.11 4.93 11.61
C ILE A 83 -7.01 6.14 10.66
N LEU A 84 -7.94 6.27 9.70
CA LEU A 84 -7.97 7.40 8.77
C LEU A 84 -8.28 8.72 9.47
N GLU A 85 -9.15 8.71 10.47
CA GLU A 85 -9.52 9.89 11.27
C GLU A 85 -8.36 10.35 12.17
N GLU A 86 -7.62 9.41 12.77
CA GLU A 86 -6.40 9.72 13.55
C GLU A 86 -5.30 10.29 12.64
N ALA A 87 -5.07 9.66 11.49
CA ALA A 87 -4.01 10.04 10.55
C ALA A 87 -4.31 11.35 9.79
N ARG A 88 -5.59 11.63 9.51
CA ARG A 88 -6.08 12.73 8.65
C ARG A 88 -5.34 12.85 7.31
N PRO A 89 -5.22 11.77 6.51
CA PRO A 89 -4.49 11.85 5.25
C PRO A 89 -5.35 12.47 4.14
N ASP A 90 -4.67 13.09 3.16
CA ASP A 90 -5.26 13.43 1.88
C ASP A 90 -5.24 12.21 0.95
N TRP A 91 -4.15 11.43 0.97
CA TRP A 91 -3.94 10.27 0.12
C TRP A 91 -3.61 9.02 0.95
N VAL A 92 -4.10 7.87 0.51
CA VAL A 92 -3.81 6.58 1.13
C VAL A 92 -3.05 5.69 0.15
N VAL A 93 -1.96 5.09 0.63
CA VAL A 93 -1.14 4.14 -0.14
C VAL A 93 -1.12 2.82 0.60
N TRP A 94 -1.64 1.77 -0.04
CA TRP A 94 -1.59 0.41 0.45
C TRP A 94 -0.35 -0.31 -0.10
N CYS A 95 0.66 -0.50 0.75
CA CYS A 95 1.86 -1.31 0.45
C CYS A 95 1.95 -2.56 1.35
N ALA A 96 1.00 -2.76 2.26
CA ALA A 96 1.00 -3.86 3.19
C ALA A 96 0.70 -5.20 2.51
N GLY A 97 1.29 -6.26 3.06
CA GLY A 97 0.99 -7.64 2.74
C GLY A 97 1.55 -8.56 3.82
N ALA A 98 1.04 -9.78 3.92
CA ALA A 98 1.52 -10.78 4.87
C ALA A 98 2.98 -11.18 4.60
N GLY A 99 3.46 -10.97 3.37
CA GLY A 99 4.86 -11.15 2.96
C GLY A 99 5.32 -12.61 3.04
N GLY A 100 4.41 -13.56 2.81
CA GLY A 100 4.67 -15.00 2.93
C GLY A 100 4.95 -15.48 4.36
N LYS A 101 4.76 -14.62 5.36
CA LYS A 101 4.94 -14.96 6.78
C LYS A 101 3.61 -15.31 7.41
N GLY A 102 3.59 -16.38 8.20
CA GLY A 102 2.40 -16.87 8.87
C GLY A 102 1.57 -17.81 7.99
N ASP A 103 0.35 -18.08 8.43
CA ASP A 103 -0.56 -19.00 7.77
C ASP A 103 -1.43 -18.31 6.70
N LYS A 104 -2.30 -19.10 6.07
CA LYS A 104 -3.25 -18.61 5.07
C LYS A 104 -4.18 -17.54 5.64
N SER A 105 -4.62 -17.70 6.90
CA SER A 105 -5.55 -16.76 7.54
C SER A 105 -4.95 -15.35 7.60
N ARG A 106 -3.65 -15.23 7.89
CA ARG A 106 -2.93 -13.95 7.90
C ARG A 106 -2.86 -13.29 6.52
N THR A 107 -2.72 -14.09 5.47
CA THR A 107 -2.77 -13.59 4.08
C THR A 107 -4.13 -12.98 3.77
N TYR A 108 -5.23 -13.68 4.08
CA TYR A 108 -6.56 -13.13 3.87
C TYR A 108 -6.86 -11.92 4.77
N ALA A 109 -6.41 -11.94 6.03
CA ALA A 109 -6.60 -10.83 6.96
C ALA A 109 -5.98 -9.53 6.42
N ILE A 110 -4.75 -9.58 5.93
CA ILE A 110 -4.01 -8.39 5.48
C ILE A 110 -4.29 -8.10 4.01
N ASP A 111 -3.93 -9.03 3.10
CA ASP A 111 -3.91 -8.79 1.66
C ASP A 111 -5.31 -8.66 1.03
N GLN A 112 -6.35 -9.11 1.73
CA GLN A 112 -7.74 -8.97 1.30
C GLN A 112 -8.59 -8.13 2.26
N ASN A 113 -8.84 -8.59 3.48
CA ASN A 113 -9.89 -8.06 4.33
C ASN A 113 -9.57 -6.63 4.77
N ALA A 114 -8.44 -6.41 5.43
CA ALA A 114 -8.00 -5.08 5.84
C ALA A 114 -7.86 -4.14 4.63
N CYS A 115 -7.29 -4.61 3.52
CA CYS A 115 -7.17 -3.83 2.28
C CYS A 115 -8.55 -3.34 1.78
N ILE A 116 -9.54 -4.24 1.71
CA ILE A 116 -10.91 -3.91 1.31
C ILE A 116 -11.57 -2.92 2.28
N HIS A 117 -11.33 -3.08 3.59
CA HIS A 117 -11.85 -2.15 4.59
C HIS A 117 -11.27 -0.74 4.39
N PHE A 118 -9.97 -0.63 4.13
CA PHE A 118 -9.34 0.65 3.82
C PHE A 118 -9.80 1.26 2.49
N ILE A 119 -9.99 0.45 1.44
CA ILE A 119 -10.54 0.94 0.17
C ILE A 119 -11.93 1.54 0.40
N ARG A 120 -12.82 0.79 1.09
CA ARG A 120 -14.19 1.24 1.37
C ARG A 120 -14.23 2.47 2.29
N ALA A 121 -13.44 2.46 3.35
CA ALA A 121 -13.35 3.60 4.26
C ALA A 121 -12.86 4.85 3.52
N SER A 122 -11.80 4.73 2.71
CA SER A 122 -11.25 5.83 1.91
C SER A 122 -12.25 6.39 0.91
N ILE A 123 -13.01 5.54 0.20
CA ILE A 123 -14.08 5.97 -0.72
C ILE A 123 -15.17 6.76 0.02
N SER A 124 -15.44 6.42 1.29
CA SER A 124 -16.45 7.08 2.10
C SER A 124 -15.97 8.35 2.82
N THR A 125 -14.67 8.67 2.77
CA THR A 125 -14.07 9.79 3.51
C THR A 125 -13.79 10.97 2.55
N PRO A 126 -14.54 12.09 2.63
CA PRO A 126 -14.45 13.17 1.65
C PRO A 126 -13.09 13.86 1.55
N SER A 127 -12.29 13.88 2.61
CA SER A 127 -10.96 14.47 2.60
C SER A 127 -9.94 13.64 1.82
N ILE A 128 -10.23 12.34 1.60
CA ILE A 128 -9.32 11.47 0.87
C ILE A 128 -9.62 11.58 -0.62
N SER A 129 -8.64 12.07 -1.38
CA SER A 129 -8.78 12.31 -2.81
C SER A 129 -8.14 11.23 -3.69
N LYS A 130 -7.22 10.44 -3.12
CA LYS A 130 -6.49 9.38 -3.85
C LYS A 130 -6.27 8.14 -3.00
N PHE A 131 -6.37 6.98 -3.66
CA PHE A 131 -5.99 5.69 -3.11
C PHE A 131 -5.10 4.96 -4.12
N LEU A 132 -3.89 4.57 -3.68
CA LEU A 132 -2.96 3.76 -4.46
C LEU A 132 -2.84 2.38 -3.84
N LEU A 133 -3.15 1.33 -4.62
CA LEU A 133 -2.96 -0.05 -4.22
C LEU A 133 -1.69 -0.62 -4.87
N VAL A 134 -0.71 -1.04 -4.06
CA VAL A 134 0.39 -1.90 -4.52
C VAL A 134 -0.08 -3.35 -4.49
N SER A 135 -0.41 -3.84 -5.67
CA SER A 135 -0.82 -5.21 -5.99
C SER A 135 0.36 -6.02 -6.55
N ALA A 136 0.09 -7.25 -6.98
CA ALA A 136 1.09 -8.17 -7.51
C ALA A 136 0.96 -8.34 -9.02
N LEU A 137 2.09 -8.46 -9.72
CA LEU A 137 2.15 -8.72 -11.17
C LEU A 137 1.32 -9.93 -11.60
N ILE A 138 1.22 -10.94 -10.75
CA ILE A 138 0.46 -12.17 -11.01
C ILE A 138 -1.07 -11.96 -11.05
N CYS A 139 -1.60 -10.81 -10.61
CA CYS A 139 -3.04 -10.49 -10.64
C CYS A 139 -3.54 -9.95 -11.98
N ARG A 140 -2.80 -10.18 -13.08
CA ARG A 140 -3.23 -9.76 -14.42
C ARG A 140 -4.45 -10.56 -14.88
N ARG A 141 -5.38 -9.89 -15.56
CA ARG A 141 -6.55 -10.52 -16.19
C ARG A 141 -6.22 -11.20 -17.52
N SER A 142 -5.12 -10.79 -18.15
CA SER A 142 -4.64 -11.33 -19.41
C SER A 142 -3.12 -11.25 -19.46
N ARG A 143 -2.51 -12.14 -20.23
CA ARG A 143 -1.08 -12.14 -20.53
C ARG A 143 -0.61 -10.75 -20.99
N ALA A 144 0.56 -10.32 -20.53
CA ALA A 144 1.19 -9.11 -21.05
C ALA A 144 1.61 -9.30 -22.52
N PRO A 145 1.58 -8.26 -23.37
CA PRO A 145 1.95 -8.40 -24.79
C PRO A 145 3.39 -8.90 -25.02
N TRP A 146 4.29 -8.69 -24.06
CA TRP A 146 5.70 -9.09 -24.12
C TRP A 146 6.01 -10.41 -23.40
N TRP A 147 4.99 -11.14 -22.93
CA TRP A 147 5.15 -12.45 -22.31
C TRP A 147 4.92 -13.56 -23.33
N THR A 148 5.76 -14.59 -23.26
CA THR A 148 5.57 -15.83 -24.02
C THR A 148 4.42 -16.66 -23.43
N ASP A 149 3.99 -17.71 -24.14
CA ASP A 149 3.04 -18.67 -23.57
C ASP A 149 3.63 -19.40 -22.35
N GLU A 150 4.94 -19.64 -22.35
CA GLU A 150 5.65 -20.26 -21.22
C GLU A 150 5.61 -19.37 -19.97
N ASP A 151 5.90 -18.07 -20.12
CA ASP A 151 5.79 -17.10 -19.01
C ASP A 151 4.37 -17.07 -18.43
N TRP A 152 3.36 -17.08 -19.31
CA TRP A 152 1.96 -17.06 -18.88
C TRP A 152 1.56 -18.34 -18.16
N ASN A 153 1.94 -19.49 -18.71
CA ASN A 153 1.68 -20.78 -18.09
C ASN A 153 2.38 -20.90 -16.73
N TYR A 154 3.60 -20.36 -16.61
CA TYR A 154 4.29 -20.28 -15.33
C TYR A 154 3.50 -19.46 -14.31
N VAL A 155 3.02 -18.27 -14.68
CA VAL A 155 2.21 -17.41 -13.80
C VAL A 155 0.90 -18.08 -13.43
N GLU A 156 0.19 -18.70 -14.37
CA GLU A 156 -1.04 -19.46 -14.09
C GLU A 156 -0.79 -20.62 -13.11
N ARG A 157 0.30 -21.36 -13.28
CA ARG A 157 0.69 -22.43 -12.36
C ARG A 157 0.99 -21.89 -10.97
N VAL A 158 1.78 -20.81 -10.87
CA VAL A 158 2.07 -20.15 -9.58
C VAL A 158 0.76 -19.70 -8.91
N ASN A 159 -0.15 -19.09 -9.67
CA ASN A 159 -1.44 -18.62 -9.18
C ASN A 159 -2.37 -19.74 -8.72
N ARG A 160 -2.32 -20.93 -9.33
CA ARG A 160 -3.26 -22.02 -9.01
C ARG A 160 -2.71 -23.01 -7.99
N GLU A 161 -1.40 -23.25 -8.02
CA GLU A 161 -0.79 -24.38 -7.31
C GLU A 161 0.15 -23.94 -6.19
N VAL A 162 0.87 -22.82 -6.35
CA VAL A 162 1.93 -22.41 -5.40
C VAL A 162 1.46 -21.33 -4.44
N LEU A 163 0.88 -20.26 -4.97
CA LEU A 163 0.50 -19.05 -4.23
C LEU A 163 -1.01 -18.76 -4.34
N SER A 164 -1.83 -19.82 -4.41
CA SER A 164 -3.28 -19.71 -4.65
C SER A 164 -4.00 -18.78 -3.68
N ASP A 165 -3.74 -18.92 -2.38
CA ASP A 165 -4.37 -18.05 -1.37
C ASP A 165 -3.94 -16.59 -1.50
N TYR A 166 -2.66 -16.34 -1.78
CA TYR A 166 -2.13 -15.00 -2.00
C TYR A 166 -2.70 -14.35 -3.27
N TYR A 167 -2.75 -15.10 -4.38
CA TYR A 167 -3.36 -14.67 -5.62
C TYR A 167 -4.84 -14.32 -5.44
N ASN A 168 -5.62 -15.21 -4.81
CA ASN A 168 -7.04 -14.98 -4.57
C ASN A 168 -7.28 -13.76 -3.68
N ALA A 169 -6.50 -13.59 -2.62
CA ALA A 169 -6.59 -12.44 -1.72
C ALA A 169 -6.33 -11.11 -2.46
N LYS A 170 -5.19 -11.02 -3.17
CA LYS A 170 -4.81 -9.81 -3.94
C LYS A 170 -5.80 -9.52 -5.06
N LEU A 171 -6.23 -10.54 -5.81
CA LEU A 171 -7.20 -10.38 -6.91
C LEU A 171 -8.53 -9.82 -6.39
N LYS A 172 -8.98 -10.28 -5.21
CA LYS A 172 -10.23 -9.78 -4.61
C LYS A 172 -10.12 -8.30 -4.22
N ALA A 173 -8.99 -7.88 -3.66
CA ALA A 173 -8.73 -6.48 -3.35
C ALA A 173 -8.67 -5.61 -4.62
N ASP A 174 -7.96 -6.05 -5.67
CA ASP A 174 -7.91 -5.39 -6.99
C ASP A 174 -9.32 -5.16 -7.55
N GLN A 175 -10.18 -6.18 -7.48
CA GLN A 175 -11.55 -6.09 -7.96
C GLN A 175 -12.35 -5.03 -7.20
N VAL A 176 -12.25 -4.98 -5.86
CA VAL A 176 -12.97 -3.95 -5.08
C VAL A 176 -12.50 -2.55 -5.44
N MET A 177 -11.20 -2.36 -5.68
CA MET A 177 -10.67 -1.05 -6.08
C MET A 177 -11.22 -0.62 -7.46
N ILE A 178 -11.24 -1.51 -8.44
CA ILE A 178 -11.71 -1.18 -9.80
C ILE A 178 -13.20 -0.76 -9.81
N HIS A 179 -14.03 -1.35 -8.96
CA HIS A 179 -15.46 -1.04 -8.91
C HIS A 179 -15.81 0.16 -8.01
N GLY A 180 -14.83 0.75 -7.30
CA GLY A 180 -15.04 1.92 -6.43
C GLY A 180 -15.00 3.24 -7.21
N THR A 181 -16.15 3.85 -7.47
CA THR A 181 -16.34 4.90 -8.51
C THR A 181 -16.18 6.37 -8.06
N LYS A 182 -15.50 6.68 -6.95
CA LYS A 182 -15.39 8.09 -6.48
C LYS A 182 -13.98 8.66 -6.30
N LEU A 183 -12.94 7.83 -6.25
CA LEU A 183 -11.57 8.29 -6.04
C LEU A 183 -10.77 8.30 -7.36
N SER A 184 -9.82 9.23 -7.49
CA SER A 184 -8.71 9.05 -8.41
C SER A 184 -7.86 7.87 -7.90
N SER A 185 -8.18 6.67 -8.36
CA SER A 185 -7.56 5.43 -7.91
C SER A 185 -6.55 4.88 -8.92
N GLY A 186 -5.53 4.19 -8.42
CA GLY A 186 -4.53 3.50 -9.24
C GLY A 186 -4.14 2.18 -8.61
N ILE A 187 -3.89 1.18 -9.46
CA ILE A 187 -3.31 -0.10 -9.05
C ILE A 187 -1.90 -0.16 -9.64
N TYR A 188 -0.89 -0.19 -8.79
CA TYR A 188 0.49 -0.47 -9.16
C TYR A 188 0.75 -1.95 -8.91
N ARG A 189 1.27 -2.69 -9.90
CA ARG A 189 1.65 -4.10 -9.72
C ARG A 189 3.16 -4.20 -9.61
N ASP A 190 3.63 -4.59 -8.43
CA ASP A 190 5.04 -4.86 -8.18
C ASP A 190 5.47 -6.19 -8.84
N ASN A 191 6.74 -6.26 -9.26
CA ASN A 191 7.32 -7.36 -10.02
C ASN A 191 7.60 -8.59 -9.15
#